data_AF-A0AAW8C126-F1
#
_entry.id   AF-A0AAW8C126-F1
#
_cell.length_a   1.000
_cell.length_b   1.000
_cell.length_c   1.000
_cell.angle_alpha   90.00
_cell.angle_beta   90.00
_cell.angle_gamma   90.00
#
_symmetry.space_group_name_H-M   'P 1'
#
loop_
_entity.id
_entity.type
_entity.pdbx_description
1 polymer ?
#
loop_
_entity_poly.entity_id
_entity_poly.type
_entity_poly.pdbx_seq_one_letter_code
_entity_poly.pdbx_strand_id
1 'polypeptide(L)' 'MTKRIVIGISVLLVIVALAMPIKQRCGAPGRSCATAVDANGDVHYYFEVEPFGIFLIESVIGSNIPLYYTSGEEIERVR' A
#
# COMPACT_ATOMS: atom_id res chain seq x y z
N MET A 1 -18.47 -22.17 -22.05
CA MET A 1 -17.11 -21.73 -21.68
C MET A 1 -16.25 -22.98 -21.48
N THR A 2 -15.14 -23.17 -22.19
CA THR A 2 -14.26 -24.34 -21.97
C THR A 2 -13.52 -24.19 -20.63
N LYS A 3 -13.18 -25.31 -19.96
CA LYS A 3 -12.47 -25.29 -18.67
C LYS A 3 -11.20 -24.42 -18.69
N ARG A 4 -10.49 -24.42 -19.83
CA ARG A 4 -9.28 -23.61 -20.04
C ARG A 4 -9.57 -22.11 -20.00
N ILE A 5 -10.68 -21.67 -20.60
CA ILE A 5 -11.07 -20.26 -20.59
C ILE A 5 -11.46 -19.83 -19.17
N VAL A 6 -12.21 -20.66 -18.43
CA VAL A 6 -12.56 -20.36 -17.04
C VAL A 6 -11.29 -20.21 -16.19
N ILE A 7 -10.36 -21.16 -16.28
CA ILE A 7 -9.08 -21.09 -15.55
C ILE A 7 -8.31 -19.81 -15.93
N GLY A 8 -8.21 -19.50 -17.22
CA GLY A 8 -7.51 -18.30 -17.69
C GLY A 8 -8.11 -17.01 -17.12
N ILE A 9 -9.44 -16.89 -17.14
CA ILE A 9 -10.13 -15.72 -16.57
C ILE A 9 -9.92 -15.65 -15.06
N SER A 10 -10.05 -16.77 -14.35
CA SER A 10 -9.83 -16.80 -12.90
C SER A 10 -8.43 -16.34 -12.52
N VAL A 11 -7.40 -16.84 -13.22
CA VAL A 11 -6.01 -16.42 -12.98
C VAL A 11 -5.83 -14.93 -13.26
N LEU A 12 -6.39 -14.43 -14.37
CA LEU A 12 -6.32 -13.02 -14.72
C LEU A 12 -6.95 -12.13 -13.63
N LEU A 13 -8.12 -12.51 -13.13
CA LEU A 13 -8.81 -11.76 -12.06
C LEU A 13 -7.98 -11.71 -10.77
N VAL A 14 -7.32 -12.82 -10.41
CA VAL A 14 -6.43 -12.85 -9.24
C VAL A 14 -5.24 -11.91 -9.44
N ILE A 15 -4.61 -11.93 -10.61
CA ILE A 15 -3.48 -11.02 -10.91
C ILE A 15 -3.92 -9.56 -10.82
N VAL A 16 -5.08 -9.22 -11.39
CA VAL A 16 -5.63 -7.86 -11.32
C VAL A 16 -5.92 -7.45 -9.88
N ALA A 17 -6.49 -8.34 -9.07
CA ALA A 17 -6.73 -8.07 -7.66
C ALA A 17 -5.43 -7.80 -6.88
N LEU A 18 -4.38 -8.59 -7.13
CA LEU A 18 -3.07 -8.41 -6.50
C LEU A 18 -2.35 -7.13 -6.95
N ALA A 19 -2.66 -6.63 -8.15
CA ALA A 19 -2.16 -5.37 -8.68
C ALA A 19 -3.01 -4.15 -8.30
N MET A 20 -4.11 -4.32 -7.56
CA MET A 20 -4.91 -3.17 -7.14
C MET A 20 -4.09 -2.26 -6.22
N PRO A 21 -4.17 -0.94 -6.41
CA PRO A 21 -3.43 0.00 -5.59
C PRO A 21 -4.05 0.10 -4.20
N ILE A 22 -3.22 0.00 -3.17
CA ILE A 22 -3.58 0.28 -1.79
C ILE A 22 -2.65 1.37 -1.25
N LYS A 23 -3.22 2.37 -0.57
CA LYS A 23 -2.44 3.42 0.10
C LYS A 23 -2.10 2.93 1.51
N GLN A 24 -0.82 2.93 1.86
CA GLN A 24 -0.32 2.61 3.19
C GLN A 24 0.50 3.78 3.73
N ARG A 25 0.26 4.15 4.99
CA ARG A 25 1.15 5.06 5.71
C ARG A 25 2.37 4.29 6.19
N CYS A 26 3.51 4.96 6.21
CA CYS A 26 4.74 4.48 6.84
C CYS A 26 5.38 3.27 6.17
N GLY A 27 5.13 3.11 4.87
CA GLY A 27 5.68 2.06 4.03
C GLY A 27 4.97 0.72 4.22
N ALA A 28 4.92 0.22 5.46
CA ALA A 28 4.40 -1.11 5.76
C ALA A 28 3.28 -1.14 6.82
N PRO A 29 2.38 -2.13 6.79
CA PRO A 29 1.30 -2.29 7.76
C PRO A 29 1.81 -2.34 9.21
N GLY A 30 1.12 -1.64 10.10
CA GLY A 30 1.44 -1.59 11.53
C GLY A 30 2.66 -0.73 11.89
N ARG A 31 3.33 -0.11 10.91
CA ARG A 31 4.36 0.89 11.16
C ARG A 31 3.72 2.21 11.59
N SER A 32 4.42 2.93 12.44
CA SER A 32 4.09 4.31 12.81
C SER A 32 5.23 5.22 12.40
N CYS A 33 4.88 6.29 11.73
CA CYS A 33 5.76 7.35 11.27
C CYS A 33 4.94 8.64 11.37
N ALA A 34 5.59 9.69 11.83
CA ALA A 34 5.04 11.02 11.89
C ALA A 34 6.22 11.97 12.04
N THR A 35 6.16 13.14 11.41
CA THR A 35 7.04 14.24 11.78
C THR A 35 6.60 14.82 13.13
N ALA A 36 7.48 15.61 13.75
CA ALA A 36 7.01 16.55 14.77
C ALA A 36 6.00 17.53 14.14
N VAL A 37 5.15 18.12 14.99
CA VAL A 37 4.22 19.18 14.58
C VAL A 37 5.03 20.36 14.06
N ASP A 38 4.71 20.81 12.85
CA ASP A 38 5.40 21.93 12.22
C ASP A 38 4.89 23.30 12.75
N ALA A 39 5.44 24.40 12.23
CA ALA A 39 5.06 25.75 12.63
C ALA A 39 3.61 26.13 12.23
N ASN A 40 3.00 25.38 11.30
CA ASN A 40 1.62 25.59 10.85
C ASN A 40 0.60 24.77 11.66
N GLY A 41 1.10 23.88 12.53
CA GLY A 41 0.28 22.97 13.33
C GLY A 41 -0.02 21.66 12.60
N ASP A 42 0.80 21.27 11.63
CA ASP A 42 0.60 20.10 10.78
C ASP A 42 1.57 18.96 11.14
N VAL A 43 1.08 17.72 11.03
CA VAL A 43 1.86 16.48 11.14
C VAL A 43 1.92 15.84 9.76
N HIS A 44 3.12 15.43 9.37
CA HIS A 44 3.36 14.83 8.08
C HIS A 44 3.59 13.32 8.22
N TYR A 45 2.94 12.56 7.35
CA TYR A 45 3.00 11.10 7.26
C TYR A 45 3.54 10.70 5.90
N TYR A 46 4.66 9.99 5.87
CA TYR A 46 5.09 9.31 4.65
C TYR A 46 4.05 8.25 4.25
N PHE A 47 3.73 8.14 2.96
CA PHE A 47 2.88 7.09 2.44
C PHE A 47 3.44 6.48 1.17
N GLU A 48 3.06 5.23 0.92
CA GLU A 48 3.28 4.50 -0.32
C GLU A 48 1.91 4.06 -0.89
N VAL A 49 1.77 4.10 -2.21
CA VAL A 49 0.67 3.44 -2.93
C VAL A 49 1.28 2.24 -3.62
N GLU A 50 0.94 1.07 -3.14
CA GLU A 50 1.60 -0.19 -3.51
C GLU A 50 0.60 -1.20 -4.05
N PRO A 51 1.07 -2.26 -4.76
CA PRO A 51 0.21 -3.37 -5.13
C PRO A 51 -0.31 -4.09 -3.87
N PHE A 52 -1.59 -4.46 -3.84
CA PHE A 52 -2.18 -5.23 -2.74
C PHE A 52 -1.41 -6.53 -2.45
N GLY A 53 -0.79 -7.15 -3.45
CA GLY A 53 0.09 -8.30 -3.25
C GLY A 53 1.33 -7.98 -2.39
N ILE A 54 1.93 -6.80 -2.52
CA ILE A 54 3.07 -6.38 -1.69
C ILE A 54 2.61 -6.17 -0.26
N PHE A 55 1.53 -5.41 -0.05
CA PHE A 55 0.90 -5.24 1.26
C PHE A 55 0.71 -6.57 2.02
N LEU A 56 0.21 -7.61 1.33
CA LEU A 56 0.02 -8.93 1.92
C LEU A 56 1.34 -9.60 2.31
N ILE A 57 2.36 -9.48 1.46
CA ILE A 57 3.69 -10.04 1.73
C ILE A 57 4.33 -9.31 2.92
N GLU A 58 4.27 -7.98 2.96
CA GLU A 58 4.79 -7.19 4.07
C GLU A 58 4.07 -7.47 5.39
N SER A 59 2.76 -7.72 5.35
CA SER A 59 1.98 -8.14 6.52
C SER A 59 2.51 -9.44 7.13
N VAL A 60 3.05 -10.35 6.31
CA VAL A 60 3.60 -11.63 6.75
C VAL A 60 5.06 -11.51 7.19
N ILE A 61 5.88 -10.75 6.46
CA ILE A 61 7.32 -10.62 6.72
C ILE A 61 7.61 -9.60 7.84
N GLY A 62 6.74 -8.60 8.02
CA GLY A 62 6.89 -7.53 8.99
C GLY A 62 7.95 -6.49 8.61
N SER A 63 8.42 -6.50 7.35
CA SER A 63 9.40 -5.56 6.80
C SER A 63 8.89 -4.85 5.56
N ASN A 64 9.37 -3.62 5.35
CA ASN A 64 9.08 -2.84 4.16
C ASN A 64 9.82 -3.41 2.94
N ILE A 65 9.11 -3.63 1.85
CA ILE A 65 9.60 -3.95 0.51
C ILE A 65 9.40 -2.68 -0.31
N PRO A 66 10.46 -2.01 -0.80
CA PRO A 66 10.34 -0.74 -1.52
C PRO A 66 9.84 -0.95 -2.97
N LEU A 67 8.65 -1.56 -3.11
CA LEU A 67 7.97 -1.84 -4.36
C LEU A 67 6.57 -1.21 -4.31
N TYR A 68 6.51 0.02 -4.79
CA TYR A 68 5.30 0.82 -4.83
C TYR A 68 5.11 1.47 -6.20
N TYR A 69 3.88 1.82 -6.55
CA TYR A 69 3.56 2.59 -7.75
C TYR A 69 3.95 4.06 -7.59
N THR A 70 3.69 4.62 -6.41
CA THR A 70 4.04 6.01 -6.07
C THR A 70 4.19 6.15 -4.56
N SER A 71 4.89 7.19 -4.11
CA SER A 71 5.04 7.54 -2.71
C SER A 71 4.97 9.05 -2.52
N GLY A 72 4.73 9.48 -1.29
CA GLY A 72 4.59 10.90 -0.99
C GLY A 72 4.33 11.18 0.48
N GLU A 73 3.76 12.34 0.74
CA GLU A 73 3.49 12.83 2.07
C GLU A 73 2.01 13.21 2.23
N GLU A 74 1.43 12.77 3.33
CA GLU A 74 0.07 13.09 3.74
C GLU A 74 0.13 14.00 4.96
N ILE A 75 -0.58 15.13 4.90
CA ILE A 75 -0.54 16.18 5.92
C ILE A 75 -1.84 16.15 6.71
N GLU A 76 -1.74 16.06 8.04
CA GLU A 76 -2.88 16.15 8.95
C GLU A 76 -2.66 17.25 9.98
N ARG A 77 -3.64 18.14 10.13
CA ARG A 77 -3.59 19.22 11.11
C ARG A 77 -3.89 18.70 12.51
N VAL A 78 -3.09 19.10 13.48
CA VAL A 78 -3.35 18.81 14.90
C VAL A 78 -4.58 19.60 15.34
N ARG A 79 -5.56 18.89 15.91
CA ARG A 79 -6.82 19.46 16.41
C ARG A 79 -6.65 20.07 17.80
#